data_AF-A0A2M6Z1V4-F1
#
_entry.id   AF-A0A2M6Z1V4-F1
#
_cell.length_a   1.000
_cell.length_b   1.000
_cell.length_c   1.000
_cell.angle_alpha   90.00
_cell.angle_beta   90.00
_cell.angle_gamma   90.00
#
_symmetry.space_group_name_H-M   'P 1'
#
loop_
_entity.id
_entity.type
_entity.pdbx_description
1 polymer ?
#
loop_
_entity_poly.entity_id
_entity_poly.type
_entity_poly.pdbx_seq_one_letter_code
_entity_poly.pdbx_strand_id
1 'polypeptide(L)'
;MSLPNSVLKIISKNGDIVDFDIERITRSLRATMEDIKGPLKWSHDLRARKFAEKVAARVYREFYDLSWLKSDFIVKFLNYAPNERKERLRNAKATERLTYALLETFRDSLALGEEVADKIEDLKSSILSEIENSKVDPHYTEGLFPKLNFDEKKEIVDFLVDETSSLSKKKISKELLYPSRECIQDMIEKEMKDIGEVDIAEGFMIYREGRRKIHNGEISPIQFTNNGIHRELVNRTIQWNIEHECETVFALNDWIFGRHGKNIEDLINAGEKRYIDDVRSVAKSIIERKKDIRVVIIAGPSSSNKTTTTVIIGQELAKEGLKLKQLNVDNYFFDLTKQPKDEYGDYDFEMPEAIDMELLNQNLSDLLSGREIQMPHYNFKLGKRDKYIPFNVKEDEVILIDCLHGLYRKLTSSVPNRNKFKIYIESMNLLRNTNGEFTKWADVRLLKRMIRDSQHRGYPAETTLAHWPYVRKGELKHIIPYIFSTDAVVNSGLPYELSILKATAGKIFPSRRVIERLREEGRLDPYIRGIRVASLMETVAEFPDLSLLPSTSPIREFIGGSSYEIPHNE
;
A
#
# COMPACT_ATOMS: atom_id res chain seq x y z
N MET A 1 -28.48 -29.10 -0.30
CA MET A 1 -28.22 -28.88 -1.76
C MET A 1 -26.80 -29.32 -2.13
N SER A 2 -26.57 -29.98 -3.27
CA SER A 2 -25.20 -30.26 -3.75
C SER A 2 -24.46 -28.94 -4.01
N LEU A 3 -23.31 -28.74 -3.35
CA LEU A 3 -22.44 -27.59 -3.63
C LEU A 3 -22.07 -27.59 -5.12
N PRO A 4 -22.12 -26.45 -5.82
CA PRO A 4 -21.73 -26.38 -7.22
C PRO A 4 -20.26 -26.80 -7.37
N ASN A 5 -19.81 -27.25 -8.54
CA ASN A 5 -18.39 -27.59 -8.79
C ASN A 5 -17.56 -26.38 -9.30
N SER A 6 -18.17 -25.19 -9.36
CA SER A 6 -17.55 -23.95 -9.81
C SER A 6 -18.29 -22.73 -9.23
N VAL A 7 -17.68 -21.55 -9.30
CA VAL A 7 -18.32 -20.29 -8.87
C VAL A 7 -19.46 -19.96 -9.82
N LEU A 8 -20.69 -19.93 -9.32
CA LEU A 8 -21.87 -19.66 -10.16
C LEU A 8 -22.33 -18.21 -10.10
N LYS A 9 -22.25 -17.57 -8.94
CA LYS A 9 -22.91 -16.28 -8.69
C LYS A 9 -22.06 -15.35 -7.84
N ILE A 10 -22.25 -14.05 -8.05
CA ILE A 10 -21.57 -12.97 -7.32
C ILE A 10 -22.55 -11.87 -6.93
N ILE A 11 -22.17 -11.05 -5.96
CA ILE A 11 -22.89 -9.81 -5.63
C ILE A 11 -22.35 -8.69 -6.52
N SER A 12 -23.23 -8.13 -7.34
CA SER A 12 -22.92 -6.96 -8.17
C SER A 12 -22.75 -5.70 -7.33
N LYS A 13 -22.28 -4.62 -7.96
CA LYS A 13 -22.14 -3.30 -7.30
C LYS A 13 -23.46 -2.80 -6.68
N ASN A 14 -24.59 -3.17 -7.28
CA ASN A 14 -25.92 -2.73 -6.83
C ASN A 14 -26.54 -3.64 -5.75
N GLY A 15 -25.82 -4.70 -5.32
CA GLY A 15 -26.34 -5.67 -4.35
C GLY A 15 -27.16 -6.81 -4.98
N ASP A 16 -27.29 -6.83 -6.31
CA ASP A 16 -27.98 -7.89 -7.06
C ASP A 16 -27.09 -9.12 -7.22
N ILE A 17 -27.70 -10.31 -7.18
CA ILE A 17 -27.02 -11.57 -7.42
C ILE A 17 -27.01 -11.83 -8.93
N VAL A 18 -25.82 -11.90 -9.51
CA VAL A 18 -25.60 -12.09 -10.95
C VAL A 18 -24.63 -13.25 -11.20
N ASP A 19 -24.62 -13.76 -12.43
CA ASP A 19 -23.73 -14.87 -12.80
C ASP A 19 -22.24 -14.46 -12.72
N PHE A 20 -21.41 -15.40 -12.27
CA PHE A 20 -19.95 -15.24 -12.28
C PHE A 20 -19.43 -15.31 -13.71
N ASP A 21 -18.76 -14.23 -14.13
CA ASP A 21 -18.20 -14.08 -15.48
C ASP A 21 -16.67 -14.02 -15.39
N ILE A 22 -16.02 -15.16 -15.59
CA ILE A 22 -14.55 -15.28 -15.58
C ILE A 22 -13.89 -14.40 -16.64
N GLU A 23 -14.56 -14.11 -17.77
CA GLU A 23 -14.03 -13.26 -18.83
C GLU A 23 -13.90 -11.80 -18.40
N ARG A 24 -14.62 -11.34 -17.37
CA ARG A 24 -14.35 -10.04 -16.75
C ARG A 24 -13.00 -10.01 -16.06
N ILE A 25 -12.65 -11.07 -15.34
CA ILE A 25 -11.35 -11.20 -14.67
C ILE A 25 -10.25 -11.26 -15.72
N THR A 26 -10.39 -12.13 -16.73
CA THR A 26 -9.46 -12.27 -17.86
C THR A 26 -9.20 -10.92 -18.54
N ARG A 27 -10.25 -10.17 -18.91
CA ARG A 27 -10.10 -8.86 -19.56
C ARG A 27 -9.37 -7.84 -18.69
N SER A 28 -9.66 -7.82 -17.38
CA SER A 28 -9.03 -6.87 -16.45
C SER A 28 -7.54 -7.19 -16.22
N LEU A 29 -7.19 -8.47 -16.09
CA LEU A 29 -5.81 -8.92 -15.99
C LEU A 29 -5.04 -8.67 -17.27
N ARG A 30 -5.65 -8.92 -18.43
CA ARG A 30 -5.04 -8.62 -19.73
C ARG A 30 -4.75 -7.14 -19.89
N ALA A 31 -5.73 -6.27 -19.61
CA ALA A 31 -5.54 -4.82 -19.68
C ALA A 31 -4.38 -4.36 -18.77
N THR A 32 -4.31 -4.95 -17.57
CA THR A 32 -3.20 -4.71 -16.63
C THR A 32 -1.84 -5.16 -17.21
N MET A 33 -1.78 -6.34 -17.83
CA MET A 33 -0.53 -6.84 -18.44
C MET A 33 -0.10 -6.01 -19.65
N GLU A 34 -1.03 -5.60 -20.52
CA GLU A 34 -0.76 -4.72 -21.66
C GLU A 34 -0.17 -3.38 -21.21
N ASP A 35 -0.66 -2.87 -20.10
CA ASP A 35 -0.20 -1.61 -19.52
C ASP A 35 1.20 -1.72 -18.87
N ILE A 36 1.48 -2.81 -18.15
CA ILE A 36 2.79 -3.04 -17.52
C ILE A 36 3.86 -3.43 -18.55
N LYS A 37 3.56 -4.39 -19.43
CA LYS A 37 4.55 -5.09 -20.28
C LYS A 37 4.52 -4.64 -21.74
N GLY A 38 3.59 -3.76 -22.11
CA GLY A 38 3.41 -3.31 -23.48
C GLY A 38 2.62 -4.28 -24.37
N PRO A 39 2.60 -4.07 -25.69
CA PRO A 39 1.72 -4.80 -26.59
C PRO A 39 2.27 -6.19 -26.96
N LEU A 40 1.96 -7.22 -26.16
CA LEU A 40 2.21 -8.64 -26.47
C LEU A 40 0.91 -9.46 -26.34
N LYS A 41 -0.07 -9.15 -27.20
CA LYS A 41 -1.48 -9.58 -27.06
C LYS A 41 -1.66 -11.08 -26.80
N TRP A 42 -1.05 -11.95 -27.61
CA TRP A 42 -1.27 -13.40 -27.51
C TRP A 42 -0.75 -14.01 -26.19
N SER A 43 0.46 -13.62 -25.76
CA SER A 43 1.04 -14.09 -24.50
C SER A 43 0.26 -13.58 -23.28
N HIS A 44 -0.22 -12.34 -23.35
CA HIS A 44 -1.03 -11.73 -22.30
C HIS A 44 -2.42 -12.38 -22.19
N ASP A 45 -3.09 -12.66 -23.31
CA ASP A 45 -4.37 -13.38 -23.32
C ASP A 45 -4.25 -14.75 -22.64
N LEU A 46 -3.22 -15.53 -23.00
CA LEU A 46 -3.02 -16.87 -22.43
C LEU A 46 -2.71 -16.82 -20.93
N ARG A 47 -1.83 -15.91 -20.49
CA ARG A 47 -1.52 -15.74 -19.06
C ARG A 47 -2.71 -15.23 -18.27
N ALA A 48 -3.44 -14.24 -18.78
CA ALA A 48 -4.61 -13.67 -18.12
C ALA A 48 -5.70 -14.73 -17.90
N ARG A 49 -5.93 -15.63 -18.87
CA ARG A 49 -6.85 -16.77 -18.70
C ARG A 49 -6.40 -17.72 -17.59
N LYS A 50 -5.13 -18.16 -17.62
CA LYS A 50 -4.58 -19.04 -16.57
C LYS A 50 -4.69 -18.43 -15.17
N PHE A 51 -4.47 -17.12 -15.07
CA PHE A 51 -4.59 -16.40 -13.80
C PHE A 51 -6.05 -16.24 -13.37
N ALA A 52 -6.96 -15.96 -14.31
CA ALA A 52 -8.40 -15.91 -14.03
C ALA A 52 -8.93 -17.27 -13.56
N GLU A 53 -8.46 -18.37 -14.14
CA GLU A 53 -8.78 -19.74 -13.69
C GLU A 53 -8.30 -20.01 -12.26
N LYS A 54 -7.08 -19.60 -11.91
CA LYS A 54 -6.56 -19.70 -10.53
C LYS A 54 -7.41 -18.91 -9.54
N VAL A 55 -7.78 -17.67 -9.91
CA VAL A 55 -8.65 -16.82 -9.08
C VAL A 55 -10.03 -17.46 -8.93
N ALA A 56 -10.63 -17.96 -10.01
CA ALA A 56 -11.92 -18.65 -9.96
C ALA A 56 -11.86 -19.90 -9.07
N ALA A 57 -10.79 -20.69 -9.17
CA ALA A 57 -10.56 -21.85 -8.32
C ALA A 57 -10.40 -21.46 -6.84
N ARG A 58 -9.74 -20.34 -6.54
CA ARG A 58 -9.66 -19.85 -5.15
C ARG A 58 -10.99 -19.35 -4.63
N VAL A 59 -11.71 -18.54 -5.40
CA VAL A 59 -13.06 -18.07 -5.02
C VAL A 59 -13.97 -19.28 -4.79
N TYR A 60 -13.86 -20.31 -5.62
CA TYR A 60 -14.56 -21.56 -5.43
C TYR A 60 -14.22 -22.21 -4.08
N ARG A 61 -12.93 -22.37 -3.78
CA ARG A 61 -12.47 -22.96 -2.52
C ARG A 61 -12.99 -22.21 -1.29
N GLU A 62 -12.90 -20.88 -1.31
CA GLU A 62 -13.27 -20.04 -0.16
C GLU A 62 -14.79 -19.91 0.07
N PHE A 63 -15.62 -20.27 -0.91
CA PHE A 63 -17.09 -20.11 -0.82
C PHE A 63 -17.87 -21.41 -0.91
N TYR A 64 -17.35 -22.44 -1.58
CA TYR A 64 -18.12 -23.63 -1.97
C TYR A 64 -17.42 -24.96 -1.68
N ASP A 65 -16.12 -24.99 -1.36
CA ASP A 65 -15.40 -26.24 -1.06
C ASP A 65 -15.35 -26.51 0.45
N LEU A 66 -16.30 -27.32 0.94
CA LEU A 66 -16.38 -27.68 2.35
C LEU A 66 -15.13 -28.41 2.86
N SER A 67 -14.51 -29.26 2.03
CA SER A 67 -13.30 -29.99 2.42
C SER A 67 -12.13 -29.04 2.62
N TRP A 68 -12.00 -28.05 1.73
CA TRP A 68 -11.00 -27.00 1.86
C TRP A 68 -11.26 -26.12 3.09
N LEU A 69 -12.50 -25.67 3.30
CA LEU A 69 -12.87 -24.82 4.45
C LEU A 69 -12.54 -25.49 5.79
N LYS A 70 -12.82 -26.80 5.92
CA LYS A 70 -12.43 -27.60 7.09
C LYS A 70 -10.92 -27.65 7.28
N SER A 71 -10.19 -27.89 6.20
CA SER A 71 -8.72 -27.96 6.22
C SER A 71 -8.09 -26.62 6.63
N ASP A 72 -8.52 -25.52 6.00
CA ASP A 72 -8.06 -24.16 6.31
C ASP A 72 -8.37 -23.77 7.77
N PHE A 73 -9.56 -24.10 8.27
CA PHE A 73 -9.93 -23.87 9.66
C PHE A 73 -9.01 -24.62 10.63
N ILE A 74 -8.79 -25.92 10.42
CA ILE A 74 -7.94 -26.76 11.29
C ILE A 74 -6.48 -26.26 11.30
N VAL A 75 -5.94 -25.90 10.12
CA VAL A 75 -4.59 -25.34 10.00
C VAL A 75 -4.48 -24.03 10.78
N LYS A 76 -5.43 -23.10 10.63
CA LYS A 76 -5.42 -21.83 11.37
C LYS A 76 -5.54 -22.03 12.87
N PHE A 77 -6.43 -22.92 13.29
CA PHE A 77 -6.65 -23.26 14.69
C PHE A 77 -5.35 -23.69 15.38
N LEU A 78 -4.56 -24.56 14.76
CA LEU A 78 -3.31 -25.05 15.35
C LEU A 78 -2.18 -24.03 15.29
N ASN A 79 -2.18 -23.14 14.29
CA ASN A 79 -1.16 -22.12 14.15
C ASN A 79 -1.39 -20.89 15.03
N TYR A 80 -2.62 -20.65 15.48
CA TYR A 80 -2.92 -19.51 16.35
C TYR A 80 -2.54 -19.82 17.81
N ALA A 81 -2.00 -18.80 18.49
CA ALA A 81 -1.73 -18.90 19.91
C ALA A 81 -3.02 -19.21 20.69
N PRO A 82 -3.01 -20.12 21.68
CA PRO A 82 -4.21 -20.56 22.39
C PRO A 82 -5.06 -19.42 23.00
N ASN A 83 -4.42 -18.33 23.42
CA ASN A 83 -5.08 -17.16 23.98
C ASN A 83 -5.77 -16.25 22.92
N GLU A 84 -5.36 -16.31 21.66
CA GLU A 84 -5.88 -15.43 20.58
C GLU A 84 -6.81 -16.16 19.61
N ARG A 85 -6.70 -17.48 19.52
CA ARG A 85 -7.32 -18.25 18.43
C ARG A 85 -8.82 -18.08 18.30
N LYS A 86 -9.59 -18.00 19.39
CA LYS A 86 -11.05 -17.87 19.32
C LYS A 86 -11.46 -16.56 18.66
N GLU A 87 -10.79 -15.47 19.01
CA GLU A 87 -11.04 -14.15 18.43
C GLU A 87 -10.62 -14.12 16.94
N ARG A 88 -9.42 -14.62 16.63
CA ARG A 88 -8.92 -14.66 15.25
C ARG A 88 -9.77 -15.55 14.34
N LEU A 89 -10.24 -16.70 14.84
CA LEU A 89 -11.11 -17.60 14.09
C LEU A 89 -12.49 -16.98 13.84
N ARG A 90 -13.09 -16.30 14.84
CA ARG A 90 -14.37 -15.59 14.67
C ARG A 90 -14.30 -14.50 13.60
N ASN A 91 -13.18 -13.80 13.52
CA ASN A 91 -12.99 -12.71 12.55
C ASN A 91 -12.62 -13.21 11.14
N ALA A 92 -12.38 -14.51 10.96
CA ALA A 92 -12.01 -15.06 9.66
C ALA A 92 -13.24 -15.42 8.81
N LYS A 93 -13.36 -14.82 7.62
CA LYS A 93 -14.46 -15.11 6.66
C LYS A 93 -14.59 -16.60 6.31
N ALA A 94 -13.48 -17.31 6.16
CA ALA A 94 -13.48 -18.74 5.89
C ALA A 94 -14.11 -19.56 7.04
N THR A 95 -13.92 -19.13 8.30
CA THR A 95 -14.60 -19.74 9.45
C THR A 95 -16.10 -19.49 9.40
N GLU A 96 -16.51 -18.24 9.16
CA GLU A 96 -17.93 -17.89 9.01
C GLU A 96 -18.59 -18.72 7.88
N ARG A 97 -17.83 -19.01 6.82
CA ARG A 97 -18.25 -19.90 5.74
C ARG A 97 -18.37 -21.36 6.13
N LEU A 98 -17.39 -21.88 6.84
CA LEU A 98 -17.46 -23.23 7.37
C LEU A 98 -18.70 -23.39 8.26
N THR A 99 -18.92 -22.44 9.18
CA THR A 99 -20.07 -22.41 10.09
C THR A 99 -21.39 -22.40 9.33
N TYR A 100 -21.51 -21.59 8.27
CA TYR A 100 -22.70 -21.59 7.42
C TYR A 100 -22.91 -22.92 6.69
N ALA A 101 -21.85 -23.49 6.13
CA ALA A 101 -21.95 -24.78 5.43
C ALA A 101 -22.38 -25.91 6.39
N LEU A 102 -21.80 -25.96 7.59
CA LEU A 102 -22.19 -26.90 8.64
C LEU A 102 -23.66 -26.71 9.06
N LEU A 103 -24.12 -25.46 9.21
CA LEU A 103 -25.51 -25.15 9.52
C LEU A 103 -26.47 -25.70 8.46
N GLU A 104 -26.17 -25.48 7.18
CA GLU A 104 -27.02 -25.93 6.08
C GLU A 104 -27.01 -27.47 5.95
N THR A 105 -25.85 -28.11 6.10
CA THR A 105 -25.76 -29.57 6.15
C THR A 105 -26.57 -30.15 7.30
N PHE A 106 -26.55 -29.50 8.47
CA PHE A 106 -27.35 -29.93 9.62
C PHE A 106 -28.85 -29.68 9.42
N ARG A 107 -29.24 -28.54 8.82
CA ARG A 107 -30.64 -28.25 8.48
C ARG A 107 -31.24 -29.27 7.53
N ASP A 108 -30.47 -29.76 6.56
CA ASP A 108 -30.89 -30.84 5.66
C ASP A 108 -31.21 -32.15 6.43
N SER A 109 -30.73 -32.31 7.66
CA SER A 109 -30.99 -33.47 8.53
C SER A 109 -32.14 -33.30 9.53
N LEU A 110 -32.64 -32.08 9.73
CA LEU A 110 -33.73 -31.78 10.68
C LEU A 110 -35.09 -32.15 10.11
N ALA A 111 -36.00 -32.63 10.96
CA ALA A 111 -37.39 -32.84 10.57
C ALA A 111 -38.14 -31.51 10.43
N LEU A 112 -39.27 -31.54 9.71
CA LEU A 112 -40.12 -30.35 9.51
C LEU A 112 -40.58 -29.78 10.86
N GLY A 113 -40.18 -28.54 11.15
CA GLY A 113 -40.55 -27.83 12.39
C GLY A 113 -39.57 -27.98 13.55
N GLU A 114 -38.49 -28.75 13.40
CA GLU A 114 -37.40 -28.80 14.39
C GLU A 114 -36.46 -27.58 14.21
N GLU A 115 -36.06 -26.97 15.32
CA GLU A 115 -35.04 -25.91 15.31
C GLU A 115 -33.68 -26.43 15.77
N VAL A 116 -32.61 -25.77 15.32
CA VAL A 116 -31.22 -26.11 15.72
C VAL A 116 -31.04 -26.03 17.24
N ALA A 117 -31.74 -25.09 17.89
CA ALA A 117 -31.71 -24.92 19.35
C ALA A 117 -32.23 -26.16 20.11
N ASP A 118 -33.09 -26.97 19.49
CA ASP A 118 -33.69 -28.15 20.11
C ASP A 118 -32.81 -29.40 19.97
N LYS A 119 -31.74 -29.33 19.16
CA LYS A 119 -30.93 -30.48 18.72
C LYS A 119 -29.41 -30.24 18.84
N ILE A 120 -28.99 -29.56 19.90
CA ILE A 120 -27.58 -29.19 20.10
C ILE A 120 -26.65 -30.41 20.19
N GLU A 121 -27.07 -31.49 20.85
CA GLU A 121 -26.25 -32.72 20.94
C GLU A 121 -26.12 -33.45 19.59
N ASP A 122 -27.16 -33.40 18.77
CA ASP A 122 -27.13 -33.94 17.41
C ASP A 122 -26.22 -33.10 16.51
N LEU A 123 -26.28 -31.76 16.65
CA LEU A 123 -25.37 -30.83 15.98
C LEU A 123 -23.91 -31.10 16.39
N LYS A 124 -23.66 -31.31 17.69
CA LYS A 124 -22.33 -31.63 18.22
C LYS A 124 -21.79 -32.92 17.60
N SER A 125 -22.62 -33.95 17.53
CA SER A 125 -22.28 -35.24 16.93
C SER A 125 -22.02 -35.13 15.42
N SER A 126 -22.83 -34.33 14.72
CA SER A 126 -22.67 -34.04 13.29
C SER A 126 -21.35 -33.33 13.00
N ILE A 127 -21.04 -32.25 13.73
CA ILE A 127 -19.79 -31.50 13.58
C ILE A 127 -18.58 -32.38 13.93
N LEU A 128 -18.66 -33.16 15.01
CA LEU A 128 -17.58 -34.09 15.37
C LEU A 128 -17.30 -35.07 14.21
N SER A 129 -18.34 -35.67 13.63
CA SER A 129 -18.19 -36.54 12.46
C SER A 129 -17.54 -35.83 11.27
N GLU A 130 -17.95 -34.59 10.98
CA GLU A 130 -17.38 -33.79 9.88
C GLU A 130 -15.88 -33.49 10.06
N ILE A 131 -15.47 -33.22 11.30
CA ILE A 131 -14.07 -32.98 11.67
C ILE A 131 -13.26 -34.28 11.66
N GLU A 132 -13.79 -35.40 12.14
CA GLU A 132 -13.07 -36.68 12.14
C GLU A 132 -12.89 -37.26 10.74
N ASN A 133 -13.85 -37.03 9.85
CA ASN A 133 -13.78 -37.42 8.45
C ASN A 133 -12.98 -36.41 7.59
N SER A 134 -12.56 -35.28 8.16
CA SER A 134 -11.76 -34.30 7.42
C SER A 134 -10.37 -34.87 7.14
N LYS A 135 -9.99 -34.87 5.86
CA LYS A 135 -8.61 -35.14 5.43
C LYS A 135 -7.99 -33.80 5.08
N VAL A 136 -7.11 -33.30 5.95
CA VAL A 136 -6.35 -32.10 5.66
C VAL A 136 -5.44 -32.42 4.46
N ASP A 137 -5.57 -31.63 3.39
CA ASP A 137 -4.79 -31.86 2.18
C ASP A 137 -3.27 -31.71 2.50
N PRO A 138 -2.46 -32.75 2.21
CA PRO A 138 -1.02 -32.76 2.50
C PRO A 138 -0.27 -31.57 1.91
N HIS A 139 -0.76 -31.00 0.80
CA HIS A 139 -0.18 -29.84 0.14
C HIS A 139 -0.09 -28.61 1.05
N TYR A 140 -1.02 -28.45 2.00
CA TYR A 140 -1.09 -27.28 2.88
C TYR A 140 -0.41 -27.49 4.24
N THR A 141 0.16 -28.68 4.46
CA THR A 141 0.72 -29.07 5.76
C THR A 141 2.17 -29.55 5.65
N GLU A 142 2.73 -29.56 4.44
CA GLU A 142 4.04 -30.14 4.11
C GLU A 142 4.23 -31.59 4.64
N GLY A 143 3.11 -32.30 4.85
CA GLY A 143 3.12 -33.66 5.44
C GLY A 143 3.42 -33.73 6.94
N LEU A 144 3.46 -32.59 7.65
CA LEU A 144 3.92 -32.47 9.05
C LEU A 144 2.80 -32.28 10.08
N PHE A 145 1.53 -32.41 9.69
CA PHE A 145 0.43 -32.06 10.58
C PHE A 145 0.31 -33.03 11.78
N PRO A 146 0.31 -32.54 13.04
CA PRO A 146 0.01 -33.39 14.18
C PRO A 146 -1.45 -33.81 14.15
N LYS A 147 -1.75 -35.05 14.55
CA LYS A 147 -3.13 -35.49 14.76
C LYS A 147 -3.72 -34.66 15.90
N LEU A 148 -4.89 -34.07 15.67
CA LEU A 148 -5.63 -33.36 16.71
C LEU A 148 -5.80 -34.27 17.92
N ASN A 149 -5.36 -33.80 19.09
CA ASN A 149 -5.57 -34.50 20.34
C ASN A 149 -7.03 -34.38 20.79
N PHE A 150 -7.40 -35.11 21.84
CA PHE A 150 -8.79 -35.14 22.32
C PHE A 150 -9.30 -33.75 22.75
N ASP A 151 -8.47 -32.97 23.45
CA ASP A 151 -8.83 -31.65 23.96
C ASP A 151 -8.97 -30.63 22.81
N GLU A 152 -8.07 -30.67 21.83
CA GLU A 152 -8.15 -29.84 20.62
C GLU A 152 -9.41 -30.13 19.81
N LYS A 153 -9.72 -31.41 19.59
CA LYS A 153 -10.97 -31.80 18.91
C LYS A 153 -12.19 -31.28 19.66
N LYS A 154 -12.23 -31.47 20.97
CA LYS A 154 -13.33 -30.98 21.81
C LYS A 154 -13.47 -29.46 21.70
N GLU A 155 -12.36 -28.73 21.73
CA GLU A 155 -12.38 -27.28 21.62
C GLU A 155 -12.80 -26.79 20.22
N ILE A 156 -12.41 -27.48 19.13
CA ILE A 156 -12.92 -27.21 17.77
C ILE A 156 -14.43 -27.37 17.75
N VAL A 157 -14.92 -28.51 18.23
CA VAL A 157 -16.34 -28.85 18.15
C VAL A 157 -17.17 -27.88 18.99
N ASP A 158 -16.76 -27.62 20.23
CA ASP A 158 -17.45 -26.67 21.10
C ASP A 158 -17.49 -25.27 20.46
N PHE A 159 -16.37 -24.80 19.88
CA PHE A 159 -16.33 -23.53 19.14
C PHE A 159 -17.29 -23.51 17.93
N LEU A 160 -17.25 -24.52 17.08
CA LEU A 160 -18.08 -24.58 15.87
C LEU A 160 -19.57 -24.74 16.22
N VAL A 161 -19.92 -25.49 17.27
CA VAL A 161 -21.29 -25.60 17.78
C VAL A 161 -21.81 -24.24 18.24
N ASP A 162 -21.01 -23.50 19.01
CA ASP A 162 -21.36 -22.16 19.49
C ASP A 162 -21.60 -21.19 18.32
N GLU A 163 -20.67 -21.13 17.36
CA GLU A 163 -20.80 -20.25 16.20
C GLU A 163 -21.97 -20.66 15.29
N THR A 164 -22.19 -21.97 15.08
CA THR A 164 -23.30 -22.49 14.26
C THR A 164 -24.66 -22.19 14.90
N SER A 165 -24.76 -22.37 16.22
CA SER A 165 -25.96 -22.05 16.99
C SER A 165 -26.23 -20.55 17.07
N SER A 166 -25.17 -19.72 17.08
CA SER A 166 -25.28 -18.27 17.01
C SER A 166 -25.75 -17.81 15.63
N LEU A 167 -25.20 -18.40 14.57
CA LEU A 167 -25.53 -18.08 13.18
C LEU A 167 -26.97 -18.51 12.82
N SER A 168 -27.45 -19.63 13.36
CA SER A 168 -28.81 -20.13 13.09
C SER A 168 -29.92 -19.15 13.49
N LYS A 169 -29.65 -18.28 14.46
CA LYS A 169 -30.56 -17.23 14.97
C LYS A 169 -30.48 -15.91 14.20
N LYS A 170 -29.49 -15.77 13.30
CA LYS A 170 -29.24 -14.52 12.56
C LYS A 170 -29.78 -14.62 11.14
N LYS A 171 -30.14 -13.47 10.58
CA LYS A 171 -30.42 -13.38 9.14
C LYS A 171 -29.11 -13.52 8.37
N ILE A 172 -29.05 -14.50 7.48
CA ILE A 172 -27.88 -14.75 6.63
C ILE A 172 -27.69 -13.59 5.64
N SER A 173 -26.48 -13.03 5.60
CA SER A 173 -26.11 -11.97 4.67
C SER A 173 -25.86 -12.54 3.27
N LYS A 174 -26.03 -11.72 2.23
CA LYS A 174 -25.74 -12.16 0.85
C LYS A 174 -24.24 -12.38 0.65
N GLU A 175 -23.41 -11.64 1.36
CA GLU A 175 -21.95 -11.70 1.39
C GLU A 175 -21.47 -13.04 1.95
N LEU A 176 -22.27 -13.59 2.87
CA LEU A 176 -22.20 -14.98 3.31
C LEU A 176 -23.02 -15.91 2.40
N LEU A 177 -23.29 -15.60 1.15
CA LEU A 177 -23.74 -16.59 0.15
C LEU A 177 -22.92 -16.53 -1.13
N TYR A 178 -22.55 -15.32 -1.53
CA TYR A 178 -21.88 -15.05 -2.79
C TYR A 178 -20.71 -14.09 -2.58
N PRO A 179 -19.58 -14.28 -3.27
CA PRO A 179 -18.48 -13.33 -3.22
C PRO A 179 -18.94 -12.00 -3.81
N SER A 180 -18.59 -10.90 -3.15
CA SER A 180 -18.77 -9.57 -3.71
C SER A 180 -17.73 -9.27 -4.78
N ARG A 181 -18.01 -8.29 -5.62
CA ARG A 181 -17.01 -7.79 -6.59
C ARG A 181 -15.69 -7.37 -5.91
N GLU A 182 -15.75 -6.67 -4.79
CA GLU A 182 -14.56 -6.24 -4.04
C GLU A 182 -13.78 -7.45 -3.52
N CYS A 183 -14.48 -8.47 -3.00
CA CYS A 183 -13.86 -9.72 -2.57
C CYS A 183 -13.10 -10.41 -3.71
N ILE A 184 -13.66 -10.45 -4.92
CA ILE A 184 -12.98 -11.02 -6.09
C ILE A 184 -11.75 -10.20 -6.47
N GLN A 185 -11.84 -8.87 -6.41
CA GLN A 185 -10.71 -8.00 -6.73
C GLN A 185 -9.56 -8.16 -5.72
N ASP A 186 -9.86 -8.26 -4.42
CA ASP A 186 -8.86 -8.55 -3.40
C ASP A 186 -8.28 -9.97 -3.57
N MET A 187 -9.10 -10.93 -4.04
CA MET A 187 -8.62 -12.28 -4.38
C MET A 187 -7.64 -12.29 -5.55
N ILE A 188 -7.88 -11.47 -6.58
CA ILE A 188 -6.95 -11.31 -7.70
C ILE A 188 -5.59 -10.83 -7.17
N GLU A 189 -5.58 -9.80 -6.33
CA GLU A 189 -4.34 -9.25 -5.77
C GLU A 189 -3.57 -10.26 -4.94
N LYS A 190 -4.29 -10.98 -4.08
CA LYS A 190 -3.69 -11.99 -3.22
C LYS A 190 -3.14 -13.16 -4.04
N GLU A 191 -3.91 -13.71 -4.97
CA GLU A 191 -3.47 -14.79 -5.85
C GLU A 191 -2.25 -14.41 -6.66
N MET A 192 -2.23 -13.21 -7.25
CA MET A 192 -1.10 -12.77 -8.06
C MET A 192 0.16 -12.62 -7.20
N LYS A 193 0.05 -12.11 -5.97
CA LYS A 193 1.18 -12.05 -5.03
C LYS A 193 1.64 -13.44 -4.58
N ASP A 194 0.71 -14.34 -4.27
CA ASP A 194 1.01 -15.70 -3.80
C ASP A 194 1.77 -16.51 -4.85
N ILE A 195 1.55 -16.26 -6.15
CA ILE A 195 2.31 -16.90 -7.25
C ILE A 195 3.55 -16.10 -7.70
N GLY A 196 3.89 -15.01 -7.01
CA GLY A 196 5.07 -14.17 -7.30
C GLY A 196 4.89 -13.12 -8.39
N GLU A 197 3.69 -12.96 -8.95
CA GLU A 197 3.35 -11.93 -9.95
C GLU A 197 3.03 -10.57 -9.30
N VAL A 198 3.94 -10.09 -8.45
CA VAL A 198 3.77 -8.87 -7.64
C VAL A 198 3.51 -7.64 -8.51
N ASP A 199 4.25 -7.48 -9.62
CA ASP A 199 4.08 -6.32 -10.50
C ASP A 199 2.68 -6.30 -11.15
N ILE A 200 2.12 -7.48 -11.48
CA ILE A 200 0.76 -7.59 -12.02
C ILE A 200 -0.26 -7.29 -10.93
N ALA A 201 -0.05 -7.77 -9.70
CA ALA A 201 -0.91 -7.45 -8.56
C ALA A 201 -0.94 -5.93 -8.30
N GLU A 202 0.22 -5.27 -8.23
CA GLU A 202 0.31 -3.82 -8.00
C GLU A 202 -0.29 -3.02 -9.18
N GLY A 203 -0.02 -3.41 -10.43
CA GLY A 203 -0.64 -2.76 -11.58
C GLY A 203 -2.16 -2.95 -11.62
N PHE A 204 -2.65 -4.12 -11.18
CA PHE A 204 -4.09 -4.37 -11.07
C PHE A 204 -4.73 -3.49 -10.01
N MET A 205 -4.04 -3.25 -8.88
CA MET A 205 -4.48 -2.30 -7.85
C MET A 205 -4.65 -0.89 -8.43
N ILE A 206 -3.64 -0.39 -9.16
CA ILE A 206 -3.72 0.94 -9.76
C ILE A 206 -4.83 0.97 -10.82
N TYR A 207 -4.94 -0.08 -11.63
CA TYR A 207 -5.98 -0.21 -12.65
C TYR A 207 -7.39 -0.16 -12.04
N ARG A 208 -7.68 -0.99 -11.03
CA ARG A 208 -9.01 -1.02 -10.40
C ARG A 208 -9.34 0.33 -9.76
N GLU A 209 -8.36 0.94 -9.09
CA GLU A 209 -8.54 2.20 -8.38
C GLU A 209 -8.71 3.38 -9.33
N GLY A 210 -7.90 3.46 -10.38
CA GLY A 210 -8.06 4.47 -11.41
C GLY A 210 -9.42 4.35 -12.11
N ARG A 211 -9.87 3.15 -12.46
CA ARG A 211 -11.22 2.94 -13.03
C ARG A 211 -12.33 3.35 -12.07
N ARG A 212 -12.19 3.05 -10.78
CA ARG A 212 -13.12 3.50 -9.73
C ARG A 212 -13.18 5.03 -9.66
N LYS A 213 -12.01 5.69 -9.67
CA LYS A 213 -11.88 7.15 -9.61
C LYS A 213 -12.42 7.86 -10.84
N ILE A 214 -12.21 7.31 -12.04
CA ILE A 214 -12.85 7.81 -13.27
C ILE A 214 -14.37 7.72 -13.14
N HIS A 215 -14.87 6.58 -12.70
CA HIS A 215 -16.31 6.36 -12.57
C HIS A 215 -16.96 7.29 -11.53
N ASN A 216 -16.26 7.59 -10.43
CA ASN A 216 -16.72 8.51 -9.40
C ASN A 216 -16.53 10.00 -9.78
N GLY A 217 -15.94 10.31 -10.94
CA GLY A 217 -15.63 11.68 -11.35
C GLY A 217 -14.46 12.32 -10.59
N GLU A 218 -13.66 11.55 -9.86
CA GLU A 218 -12.48 12.05 -9.12
C GLU A 218 -11.34 12.45 -10.09
N ILE A 219 -11.20 11.72 -11.19
CA ILE A 219 -10.24 12.02 -12.28
C ILE A 219 -10.92 11.81 -13.63
N SER A 220 -10.43 12.49 -14.66
CA SER A 220 -10.84 12.20 -16.04
C SER A 220 -10.08 11.00 -16.61
N PRO A 221 -10.58 10.35 -17.70
CA PRO A 221 -9.86 9.26 -18.36
C PRO A 221 -8.43 9.61 -18.80
N ILE A 222 -8.17 10.88 -19.16
CA ILE A 222 -6.83 11.34 -19.56
C ILE A 222 -5.89 11.54 -18.36
N GLN A 223 -6.44 11.71 -17.16
CA GLN A 223 -5.69 11.82 -15.90
C GLN A 223 -5.41 10.46 -15.25
N PHE A 224 -5.75 9.36 -15.92
CA PHE A 224 -5.50 8.03 -15.39
C PHE A 224 -4.06 7.60 -15.68
N THR A 225 -3.27 7.39 -14.62
CA THR A 225 -1.84 7.04 -14.71
C THR A 225 -1.57 5.63 -15.23
N ASN A 226 -2.60 4.83 -15.54
CA ASN A 226 -2.47 3.41 -15.91
C ASN A 226 -1.59 2.63 -14.91
N ASN A 227 -0.36 2.24 -15.27
CA ASN A 227 0.56 1.47 -14.42
C ASN A 227 1.29 2.30 -13.36
N GLY A 228 0.96 3.59 -13.24
CA GLY A 228 1.59 4.48 -12.27
C GLY A 228 2.91 5.08 -12.72
N ILE A 229 3.35 4.84 -13.96
CA ILE A 229 4.64 5.30 -14.47
C ILE A 229 4.48 6.59 -15.25
N HIS A 230 5.15 7.65 -14.80
CA HIS A 230 5.26 8.91 -15.54
C HIS A 230 6.31 8.80 -16.66
N ARG A 231 5.93 8.18 -17.80
CA ARG A 231 6.85 7.78 -18.89
C ARG A 231 7.76 8.91 -19.40
N GLU A 232 7.24 10.12 -19.54
CA GLU A 232 8.04 11.27 -19.97
C GLU A 232 9.17 11.62 -18.99
N LEU A 233 8.90 11.53 -17.69
CA LEU A 233 9.89 11.83 -16.64
C LEU A 233 10.91 10.70 -16.53
N VAL A 234 10.47 9.45 -16.67
CA VAL A 234 11.34 8.29 -16.78
C VAL A 234 12.29 8.43 -17.96
N ASN A 235 11.78 8.75 -19.15
CA ASN A 235 12.60 8.91 -20.35
C ASN A 235 13.61 10.05 -20.19
N ARG A 236 13.19 11.21 -19.66
CA ARG A 236 14.10 12.33 -19.36
C ARG A 236 15.19 11.93 -18.37
N THR A 237 14.85 11.17 -17.33
CA THR A 237 15.83 10.70 -16.33
C THR A 237 16.81 9.68 -16.92
N ILE A 238 16.33 8.73 -17.73
CA ILE A 238 17.20 7.76 -18.42
C ILE A 238 18.16 8.48 -19.37
N GLN A 239 17.66 9.43 -20.15
CA GLN A 239 18.48 10.22 -21.07
C GLN A 239 19.56 11.00 -20.30
N TRP A 240 19.19 11.68 -19.22
CA TRP A 240 20.13 12.38 -18.35
C TRP A 240 21.21 11.42 -17.81
N ASN A 241 20.82 10.22 -17.36
CA ASN A 241 21.77 9.22 -16.85
C ASN A 241 22.77 8.77 -17.92
N ILE A 242 22.34 8.62 -19.18
CA ILE A 242 23.22 8.24 -20.30
C ILE A 242 24.21 9.38 -20.61
N GLU A 243 23.73 10.62 -20.65
CA GLU A 243 24.55 11.80 -20.92
C GLU A 243 25.65 12.03 -19.87
N HIS A 244 25.43 11.53 -18.65
CA HIS A 244 26.37 11.63 -17.53
C HIS A 244 27.08 10.30 -17.24
N GLU A 245 27.05 9.34 -18.17
CA GLU A 245 27.68 8.02 -18.03
C GLU A 245 27.41 7.36 -16.66
N CYS A 246 26.15 7.38 -16.24
CA CYS A 246 25.67 6.86 -14.97
C CYS A 246 24.31 6.16 -15.15
N GLU A 247 24.16 5.37 -16.20
CA GLU A 247 22.94 4.66 -16.56
C GLU A 247 22.88 3.21 -16.06
N THR A 248 23.97 2.73 -15.46
CA THR A 248 24.09 1.39 -14.85
C THR A 248 24.70 1.47 -13.45
N VAL A 249 24.48 0.43 -12.65
CA VAL A 249 25.14 0.30 -11.34
C VAL A 249 26.66 0.23 -11.47
N PHE A 250 27.18 -0.40 -12.52
CA PHE A 250 28.62 -0.46 -12.77
C PHE A 250 29.20 0.90 -13.16
N ALA A 251 28.47 1.67 -13.97
CA ALA A 251 28.87 3.02 -14.31
C ALA A 251 28.94 3.90 -13.05
N LEU A 252 27.96 3.78 -12.14
CA LEU A 252 28.04 4.40 -10.81
C LEU A 252 29.29 3.94 -10.03
N ASN A 253 29.60 2.65 -10.03
CA ASN A 253 30.80 2.15 -9.36
C ASN A 253 32.09 2.73 -9.96
N ASP A 254 32.14 2.96 -11.27
CA ASP A 254 33.28 3.61 -11.91
C ASP A 254 33.45 5.07 -11.44
N TRP A 255 32.34 5.79 -11.19
CA TRP A 255 32.38 7.10 -10.52
C TRP A 255 32.93 7.01 -9.10
N ILE A 256 32.50 6.01 -8.32
CA ILE A 256 32.96 5.80 -6.93
C ILE A 256 34.46 5.47 -6.88
N PHE A 257 34.96 4.63 -7.78
CA PHE A 257 36.36 4.22 -7.81
C PHE A 257 37.28 5.17 -8.59
N GLY A 258 36.73 6.23 -9.19
CA GLY A 258 37.47 7.18 -10.02
C GLY A 258 38.06 6.56 -11.29
N ARG A 259 37.41 5.53 -11.85
CA ARG A 259 37.88 4.88 -13.09
C ARG A 259 37.57 5.76 -14.30
N HIS A 260 38.37 5.59 -15.35
CA HIS A 260 38.22 6.35 -16.59
C HIS A 260 38.28 7.88 -16.42
N GLY A 261 38.97 8.36 -15.37
CA GLY A 261 39.11 9.79 -15.07
C GLY A 261 37.88 10.42 -14.40
N LYS A 262 36.92 9.61 -13.93
CA LYS A 262 35.72 10.08 -13.25
C LYS A 262 36.06 10.63 -11.85
N ASN A 263 35.35 11.68 -11.44
CA ASN A 263 35.36 12.21 -10.07
C ASN A 263 33.93 12.21 -9.54
N ILE A 264 33.68 11.52 -8.43
CA ILE A 264 32.35 11.39 -7.84
C ILE A 264 31.71 12.75 -7.48
N GLU A 265 32.51 13.75 -7.12
CA GLU A 265 32.01 15.11 -6.82
C GLU A 265 31.33 15.76 -8.04
N ASP A 266 31.81 15.48 -9.26
CA ASP A 266 31.20 16.00 -10.49
C ASP A 266 29.78 15.41 -10.70
N LEU A 267 29.63 14.11 -10.47
CA LEU A 267 28.31 13.45 -10.54
C LEU A 267 27.37 13.95 -9.44
N ILE A 268 27.88 14.19 -8.23
CA ILE A 268 27.11 14.78 -7.14
C ILE A 268 26.60 16.17 -7.54
N ASN A 269 27.51 17.05 -7.95
CA ASN A 269 27.18 18.40 -8.35
C ASN A 269 26.16 18.43 -9.50
N ALA A 270 26.32 17.56 -10.50
CA ALA A 270 25.38 17.44 -11.61
C ALA A 270 24.00 16.94 -11.17
N GLY A 271 23.95 15.91 -10.31
CA GLY A 271 22.70 15.35 -9.79
C GLY A 271 21.93 16.33 -8.89
N GLU A 272 22.63 17.02 -8.01
CA GLU A 272 22.10 18.09 -7.15
C GLU A 272 21.57 19.25 -7.97
N LYS A 273 22.32 19.68 -9.00
CA LYS A 273 21.90 20.73 -9.92
C LYS A 273 20.60 20.36 -10.64
N ARG A 274 20.51 19.15 -11.19
CA ARG A 274 19.28 18.67 -11.84
C ARG A 274 18.08 18.72 -10.90
N TYR A 275 18.24 18.22 -9.67
CA TYR A 275 17.18 18.24 -8.67
C TYR A 275 16.75 19.67 -8.31
N ILE A 276 17.69 20.57 -8.01
CA ILE A 276 17.35 21.95 -7.63
C ILE A 276 16.73 22.73 -8.78
N ASP A 277 17.16 22.51 -10.02
CA ASP A 277 16.58 23.15 -11.20
C ASP A 277 15.13 22.69 -11.43
N ASP A 278 14.83 21.40 -11.24
CA ASP A 278 13.46 20.88 -11.27
C ASP A 278 12.58 21.55 -10.19
N VAL A 279 13.07 21.62 -8.94
CA VAL A 279 12.32 22.25 -7.82
C VAL A 279 12.10 23.75 -8.06
N ARG A 280 13.09 24.48 -8.57
CA ARG A 280 12.97 25.90 -8.93
C ARG A 280 11.98 26.13 -10.06
N SER A 281 11.94 25.24 -11.05
CA SER A 281 10.95 25.29 -12.14
C SER A 281 9.52 25.16 -11.60
N VAL A 282 9.30 24.28 -10.61
CA VAL A 282 8.03 24.16 -9.92
C VAL A 282 7.68 25.42 -9.12
N ALA A 283 8.62 25.95 -8.34
CA ALA A 283 8.41 27.19 -7.60
C ALA A 283 8.05 28.35 -8.52
N LYS A 284 8.75 28.50 -9.65
CA LYS A 284 8.45 29.49 -10.69
C LYS A 284 7.02 29.36 -11.22
N SER A 285 6.57 28.13 -11.48
CA SER A 285 5.20 27.85 -11.95
C SER A 285 4.12 28.27 -10.93
N ILE A 286 4.42 28.16 -9.63
CA ILE A 286 3.55 28.69 -8.56
C ILE A 286 3.55 30.21 -8.58
N ILE A 287 4.72 30.84 -8.68
CA ILE A 287 4.90 32.30 -8.68
C ILE A 287 4.16 32.94 -9.86
N GLU A 288 4.23 32.34 -11.05
CA GLU A 288 3.52 32.80 -12.25
C GLU A 288 2.00 32.82 -12.06
N ARG A 289 1.48 31.95 -11.19
CA ARG A 289 0.06 31.83 -10.85
C ARG A 289 -0.28 32.39 -9.46
N LYS A 290 0.61 33.18 -8.83
CA LYS A 290 0.47 33.61 -7.41
C LYS A 290 -0.81 34.39 -7.09
N LYS A 291 -1.47 34.98 -8.10
CA LYS A 291 -2.75 35.67 -7.92
C LYS A 291 -3.93 34.71 -7.75
N ASP A 292 -3.82 33.51 -8.32
CA ASP A 292 -4.88 32.51 -8.32
C ASP A 292 -4.65 31.43 -7.25
N ILE A 293 -3.40 31.01 -7.06
CA ILE A 293 -3.05 29.93 -6.14
C ILE A 293 -3.24 30.38 -4.69
N ARG A 294 -4.06 29.63 -3.95
CA ARG A 294 -4.29 29.82 -2.52
C ARG A 294 -3.94 28.58 -1.70
N VAL A 295 -3.82 27.42 -2.35
CA VAL A 295 -3.42 26.16 -1.72
C VAL A 295 -2.36 25.47 -2.58
N VAL A 296 -1.22 25.16 -1.98
CA VAL A 296 -0.19 24.28 -2.54
C VAL A 296 -0.29 22.92 -1.84
N ILE A 297 -0.41 21.86 -2.63
CA ILE A 297 -0.50 20.48 -2.15
C ILE A 297 0.77 19.76 -2.58
N ILE A 298 1.53 19.26 -1.61
CA ILE A 298 2.71 18.45 -1.86
C ILE A 298 2.37 17.01 -1.45
N ALA A 299 2.47 16.10 -2.42
CA ALA A 299 2.16 14.70 -2.24
C ALA A 299 3.26 13.83 -2.84
N GLY A 300 3.31 12.58 -2.41
CA GLY A 300 4.40 11.67 -2.76
C GLY A 300 4.43 10.49 -1.80
N PRO A 301 4.94 9.35 -2.24
CA PRO A 301 4.96 8.14 -1.44
C PRO A 301 5.96 8.25 -0.27
N SER A 302 6.04 7.23 0.59
CA SER A 302 6.95 7.26 1.75
C SER A 302 8.41 7.31 1.28
N SER A 303 9.24 8.15 1.92
CA SER A 303 10.67 8.34 1.60
C SER A 303 10.95 8.86 0.18
N SER A 304 10.10 9.77 -0.31
CA SER A 304 10.25 10.46 -1.61
C SER A 304 10.89 11.84 -1.52
N ASN A 305 11.46 12.25 -0.37
CA ASN A 305 12.04 13.59 -0.16
C ASN A 305 11.04 14.76 -0.17
N LYS A 306 9.78 14.50 0.22
CA LYS A 306 8.74 15.54 0.29
C LYS A 306 9.16 16.69 1.18
N THR A 307 9.57 16.40 2.42
CA THR A 307 9.87 17.40 3.43
C THR A 307 10.99 18.34 2.95
N THR A 308 12.09 17.78 2.44
CA THR A 308 13.17 18.61 1.89
C THR A 308 12.72 19.44 0.69
N THR A 309 11.94 18.85 -0.22
CA THR A 309 11.40 19.58 -1.39
C THR A 309 10.48 20.72 -0.95
N THR A 310 9.61 20.48 0.04
CA THR A 310 8.69 21.46 0.64
C THR A 310 9.46 22.66 1.19
N VAL A 311 10.55 22.41 1.94
CA VAL A 311 11.40 23.49 2.49
C VAL A 311 12.03 24.32 1.37
N ILE A 312 12.60 23.68 0.35
CA ILE A 312 13.23 24.37 -0.78
C ILE A 312 12.22 25.20 -1.56
N ILE A 313 11.03 24.66 -1.86
CA ILE A 313 9.96 25.42 -2.51
C ILE A 313 9.58 26.62 -1.65
N GLY A 314 9.39 26.44 -0.34
CA GLY A 314 9.09 27.53 0.58
C GLY A 314 10.12 28.65 0.54
N GLN A 315 11.42 28.30 0.48
CA GLN A 315 12.50 29.27 0.35
C GLN A 315 12.49 30.02 -1.00
N GLU A 316 12.26 29.32 -2.11
CA GLU A 316 12.18 29.95 -3.44
C GLU A 316 10.95 30.88 -3.54
N LEU A 317 9.81 30.49 -2.96
CA LEU A 317 8.63 31.35 -2.89
C LEU A 317 8.85 32.58 -2.00
N ALA A 318 9.55 32.42 -0.88
CA ALA A 318 9.82 33.51 0.06
C ALA A 318 10.67 34.63 -0.56
N LYS A 319 11.58 34.30 -1.50
CA LYS A 319 12.34 35.29 -2.28
C LYS A 319 11.45 36.22 -3.09
N GLU A 320 10.28 35.74 -3.49
CA GLU A 320 9.26 36.49 -4.25
C GLU A 320 8.14 37.06 -3.37
N GLY A 321 8.35 37.08 -2.04
CA GLY A 321 7.40 37.62 -1.07
C GLY A 321 6.20 36.73 -0.79
N LEU A 322 6.25 35.43 -1.13
CA LEU A 322 5.17 34.48 -0.89
C LEU A 322 5.61 33.43 0.14
N LYS A 323 4.82 33.20 1.19
CA LYS A 323 5.14 32.24 2.26
C LYS A 323 4.21 31.05 2.23
N LEU A 324 4.76 29.86 2.39
CA LEU A 324 3.97 28.65 2.66
C LEU A 324 3.60 28.62 4.14
N LYS A 325 2.30 28.52 4.43
CA LYS A 325 1.79 28.32 5.77
C LYS A 325 1.15 26.95 5.89
N GLN A 326 1.80 26.06 6.63
CA GLN A 326 1.37 24.69 6.76
C GLN A 326 0.04 24.58 7.52
N LEU A 327 -0.95 23.97 6.87
CA LEU A 327 -2.15 23.46 7.52
C LEU A 327 -1.91 21.98 7.79
N ASN A 328 -1.59 21.63 9.03
CA ASN A 328 -1.33 20.24 9.40
C ASN A 328 -2.64 19.44 9.36
N VAL A 329 -2.79 18.59 8.34
CA VAL A 329 -4.00 17.78 8.10
C VAL A 329 -4.20 16.71 9.17
N ASP A 330 -3.12 16.23 9.80
CA ASP A 330 -3.20 15.20 10.83
C ASP A 330 -3.96 15.68 12.08
N ASN A 331 -4.02 17.00 12.30
CA ASN A 331 -4.85 17.59 13.34
C ASN A 331 -6.36 17.33 13.16
N TYR A 332 -6.77 16.91 11.97
CA TYR A 332 -8.15 16.61 11.61
C TYR A 332 -8.45 15.11 11.67
N PHE A 333 -7.56 14.26 12.21
CA PHE A 333 -7.93 12.87 12.50
C PHE A 333 -9.13 12.80 13.44
N PHE A 334 -9.98 11.78 13.24
CA PHE A 334 -10.99 11.43 14.22
C PHE A 334 -10.35 10.86 15.49
N ASP A 335 -11.04 10.97 16.62
CA ASP A 335 -10.62 10.31 17.85
C ASP A 335 -10.55 8.78 17.63
N LEU A 336 -9.67 8.09 18.36
CA LEU A 336 -9.45 6.64 18.23
C LEU A 336 -10.74 5.82 18.27
N THR A 337 -11.74 6.24 19.06
CA THR A 337 -13.03 5.54 19.15
C THR A 337 -13.83 5.54 17.84
N LYS A 338 -13.54 6.47 16.93
CA LYS A 338 -14.17 6.65 15.62
C LYS A 338 -13.23 6.36 14.46
N GLN A 339 -11.97 6.04 14.75
CA GLN A 339 -10.95 5.77 13.76
C GLN A 339 -11.27 4.44 13.02
N PRO A 340 -11.15 4.38 11.68
CA PRO A 340 -11.26 3.13 10.96
C PRO A 340 -10.24 2.11 11.48
N LYS A 341 -10.64 0.84 11.47
CA LYS A 341 -9.78 -0.28 11.83
C LYS A 341 -9.53 -1.15 10.61
N ASP A 342 -8.33 -1.71 10.53
CA ASP A 342 -7.95 -2.64 9.48
C ASP A 342 -8.47 -4.06 9.75
N GLU A 343 -8.07 -5.00 8.90
CA GLU A 343 -8.47 -6.41 8.97
C GLU A 343 -7.95 -7.16 10.21
N TYR A 344 -7.03 -6.56 10.96
CA TYR A 344 -6.47 -7.09 12.20
C TYR A 344 -7.02 -6.38 13.44
N GLY A 345 -7.89 -5.38 13.26
CA GLY A 345 -8.47 -4.60 14.35
C GLY A 345 -7.60 -3.44 14.82
N ASP A 346 -6.49 -3.17 14.13
CA ASP A 346 -5.59 -2.04 14.38
C ASP A 346 -6.10 -0.77 13.70
N TYR A 347 -5.77 0.39 14.26
CA TYR A 347 -6.21 1.68 13.72
C TYR A 347 -5.52 2.00 12.40
N ASP A 348 -6.30 2.23 11.35
CA ASP A 348 -5.79 2.52 10.00
C ASP A 348 -5.77 4.04 9.76
N PHE A 349 -4.66 4.69 10.12
CA PHE A 349 -4.43 6.11 9.86
C PHE A 349 -4.10 6.42 8.39
N GLU A 350 -3.90 5.39 7.56
CA GLU A 350 -3.52 5.50 6.16
C GLU A 350 -4.73 5.55 5.22
N MET A 351 -5.95 5.53 5.76
CA MET A 351 -7.18 5.74 4.99
C MET A 351 -7.57 7.22 5.01
N PRO A 352 -7.94 7.82 3.85
CA PRO A 352 -8.49 9.19 3.84
C PRO A 352 -9.69 9.39 4.78
N GLU A 353 -10.46 8.33 5.02
CA GLU A 353 -11.62 8.29 5.92
C GLU A 353 -11.24 8.45 7.40
N ALA A 354 -9.96 8.32 7.76
CA ALA A 354 -9.42 8.69 9.08
C ALA A 354 -9.59 10.19 9.38
N ILE A 355 -9.66 11.00 8.33
CA ILE A 355 -9.65 12.46 8.42
C ILE A 355 -11.10 12.97 8.39
N ASP A 356 -11.40 13.88 9.30
CA ASP A 356 -12.63 14.68 9.31
C ASP A 356 -12.60 15.71 8.19
N MET A 357 -12.86 15.21 6.98
CA MET A 357 -12.88 15.98 5.76
C MET A 357 -13.95 17.07 5.78
N GLU A 358 -15.03 16.90 6.53
CA GLU A 358 -16.08 17.90 6.65
C GLU A 358 -15.54 19.13 7.38
N LEU A 359 -14.97 18.94 8.58
CA LEU A 359 -14.33 20.03 9.34
C LEU A 359 -13.17 20.66 8.56
N LEU A 360 -12.34 19.84 7.90
CA LEU A 360 -11.22 20.34 7.10
C LEU A 360 -11.71 21.24 5.94
N ASN A 361 -12.75 20.83 5.21
CA ASN A 361 -13.28 21.61 4.10
C ASN A 361 -14.01 22.88 4.57
N GLN A 362 -14.68 22.84 5.71
CA GLN A 362 -15.25 24.04 6.33
C GLN A 362 -14.13 25.04 6.64
N ASN A 363 -13.07 24.59 7.33
CA ASN A 363 -11.93 25.42 7.68
C ASN A 363 -11.19 25.96 6.45
N LEU A 364 -11.01 25.17 5.39
CA LEU A 364 -10.42 25.63 4.13
C LEU A 364 -11.28 26.74 3.48
N SER A 365 -12.61 26.59 3.47
CA SER A 365 -13.52 27.60 2.95
C SER A 365 -13.45 28.91 3.74
N ASP A 366 -13.39 28.81 5.08
CA ASP A 366 -13.24 29.95 5.98
C ASP A 366 -11.93 30.70 5.76
N LEU A 367 -10.81 29.96 5.68
CA LEU A 367 -9.49 30.54 5.42
C LEU A 367 -9.41 31.23 4.05
N LEU A 368 -9.99 30.63 3.01
CA LEU A 368 -10.04 31.23 1.67
C LEU A 368 -10.87 32.52 1.64
N SER A 369 -11.87 32.61 2.53
CA SER A 369 -12.70 33.80 2.75
C SER A 369 -12.03 34.85 3.67
N GLY A 370 -10.79 34.63 4.11
CA GLY A 370 -10.06 35.52 5.01
C GLY A 370 -10.48 35.46 6.47
N ARG A 371 -11.28 34.44 6.87
CA ARG A 371 -11.67 34.24 8.27
C ARG A 371 -10.57 33.48 9.03
N GLU A 372 -10.40 33.84 10.30
CA GLU A 372 -9.62 33.03 11.24
C GLU A 372 -10.44 31.78 11.64
N ILE A 373 -9.77 30.64 11.71
CA ILE A 373 -10.35 29.37 12.17
C ILE A 373 -9.81 29.00 13.55
N GLN A 374 -10.53 28.12 14.22
CA GLN A 374 -10.03 27.38 15.36
C GLN A 374 -9.54 26.02 14.85
N MET A 375 -8.25 25.93 14.54
CA MET A 375 -7.66 24.68 14.04
C MET A 375 -7.58 23.67 15.20
N PRO A 376 -8.08 22.44 15.04
CA PRO A 376 -7.90 21.42 16.06
C PRO A 376 -6.41 21.10 16.24
N HIS A 377 -6.07 20.50 17.38
CA HIS A 377 -4.78 19.88 17.62
C HIS A 377 -5.04 18.42 17.99
N TYR A 378 -4.45 17.49 17.23
CA TYR A 378 -4.59 16.06 17.50
C TYR A 378 -3.41 15.56 18.33
N ASN A 379 -3.72 15.01 19.50
CA ASN A 379 -2.70 14.48 20.38
C ASN A 379 -2.58 12.97 20.15
N PHE A 380 -1.54 12.56 19.43
CA PHE A 380 -1.28 11.14 19.13
C PHE A 380 -1.08 10.26 20.37
N LYS A 381 -0.59 10.81 21.49
CA LYS A 381 -0.45 10.05 22.75
C LYS A 381 -1.80 9.78 23.40
N LEU A 382 -2.74 10.72 23.30
CA LEU A 382 -4.09 10.58 23.83
C LEU A 382 -5.06 9.94 22.82
N GLY A 383 -4.69 9.92 21.54
CA GLY A 383 -5.53 9.42 20.47
C GLY A 383 -6.82 10.22 20.26
N LYS A 384 -6.76 11.54 20.49
CA LYS A 384 -7.92 12.43 20.36
C LYS A 384 -7.51 13.88 20.15
N ARG A 385 -8.46 14.69 19.70
CA ARG A 385 -8.32 16.15 19.70
C ARG A 385 -8.42 16.69 21.12
N ASP A 386 -7.44 17.49 21.56
CA ASP A 386 -7.37 17.96 22.95
C ASP A 386 -7.46 19.48 23.11
N LYS A 387 -7.18 20.25 22.06
CA LYS A 387 -7.33 21.72 22.06
C LYS A 387 -7.57 22.27 20.65
N TYR A 388 -7.91 23.56 20.59
CA TYR A 388 -8.04 24.33 19.36
C TYR A 388 -7.12 25.54 19.42
N ILE A 389 -6.50 25.87 18.28
CA ILE A 389 -5.49 26.91 18.16
C ILE A 389 -5.94 27.88 17.05
N PRO A 390 -5.97 29.20 17.29
CA PRO A 390 -6.24 30.18 16.25
C PRO A 390 -5.30 30.02 15.06
N PHE A 391 -5.87 29.99 13.85
CA PHE A 391 -5.12 29.88 12.61
C PHE A 391 -5.76 30.76 11.54
N ASN A 392 -4.97 31.59 10.88
CA ASN A 392 -5.41 32.45 9.78
C ASN A 392 -4.42 32.37 8.62
N VAL A 393 -4.73 32.98 7.47
CA VAL A 393 -3.82 33.07 6.32
C VAL A 393 -3.76 34.53 5.89
N LYS A 394 -2.55 35.11 5.89
CA LYS A 394 -2.31 36.49 5.46
C LYS A 394 -2.31 36.61 3.93
N GLU A 395 -2.34 37.84 3.42
CA GLU A 395 -2.30 38.10 1.98
C GLU A 395 -1.02 37.59 1.30
N ASP A 396 0.12 37.60 2.01
CA ASP A 396 1.41 37.08 1.54
C ASP A 396 1.60 35.58 1.82
N GLU A 397 0.57 34.88 2.29
CA GLU A 397 0.62 33.47 2.68
C GLU A 397 -0.26 32.59 1.77
N VAL A 398 0.25 31.40 1.45
CA VAL A 398 -0.45 30.34 0.72
C VAL A 398 -0.51 29.11 1.61
N ILE A 399 -1.68 28.48 1.68
CA ILE A 399 -1.88 27.29 2.50
C ILE A 399 -1.06 26.15 1.90
N LEU A 400 -0.21 25.53 2.71
CA LEU A 400 0.52 24.32 2.36
C LEU A 400 -0.20 23.11 2.99
N ILE A 401 -0.55 22.14 2.15
CA ILE A 401 -1.00 20.81 2.56
C ILE A 401 0.08 19.82 2.15
N ASP A 402 0.88 19.37 3.11
CA ASP A 402 1.85 18.28 2.94
C ASP A 402 1.30 17.05 3.70
N CYS A 403 0.64 16.15 2.96
CA CYS A 403 0.10 14.93 3.55
C CYS A 403 -0.02 13.82 2.50
N LEU A 404 -0.05 12.57 2.97
CA LEU A 404 -0.12 11.38 2.11
C LEU A 404 -1.34 11.40 1.19
N HIS A 405 -2.47 11.91 1.69
CA HIS A 405 -3.74 11.95 0.98
C HIS A 405 -4.03 13.28 0.29
N GLY A 406 -3.04 14.18 0.16
CA GLY A 406 -3.25 15.52 -0.39
C GLY A 406 -3.94 15.55 -1.76
N LEU A 407 -3.72 14.51 -2.58
CA LEU A 407 -4.32 14.37 -3.91
C LEU A 407 -5.74 13.78 -3.90
N TYR A 408 -6.21 13.26 -2.75
CA TYR A 408 -7.57 12.75 -2.62
C TYR A 408 -8.58 13.87 -2.77
N ARG A 409 -9.43 13.80 -3.79
CA ARG A 409 -10.29 14.92 -4.20
C ARG A 409 -11.19 15.45 -3.09
N LYS A 410 -11.73 14.56 -2.25
CA LYS A 410 -12.62 14.94 -1.16
C LYS A 410 -11.92 15.71 -0.05
N LEU A 411 -10.61 15.53 0.12
CA LEU A 411 -9.83 16.20 1.17
C LEU A 411 -9.87 17.72 1.03
N THR A 412 -9.91 18.24 -0.20
CA THR A 412 -9.89 19.68 -0.50
C THR A 412 -11.05 20.10 -1.42
N SER A 413 -12.20 19.43 -1.34
CA SER A 413 -13.35 19.64 -2.24
C SER A 413 -13.92 21.07 -2.20
N SER A 414 -13.82 21.76 -1.06
CA SER A 414 -14.19 23.16 -0.87
C SER A 414 -13.34 24.16 -1.66
N VAL A 415 -12.13 23.75 -2.06
CA VAL A 415 -11.18 24.61 -2.77
C VAL A 415 -11.32 24.40 -4.28
N PRO A 416 -11.60 25.44 -5.08
CA PRO A 416 -11.65 25.32 -6.53
C PRO A 416 -10.31 24.86 -7.12
N ASN A 417 -10.31 24.00 -8.14
CA ASN A 417 -9.07 23.47 -8.73
C ASN A 417 -8.12 24.56 -9.26
N ARG A 418 -8.65 25.68 -9.78
CA ARG A 418 -7.83 26.81 -10.25
C ARG A 418 -6.99 27.47 -9.13
N ASN A 419 -7.47 27.38 -7.89
CA ASN A 419 -6.82 27.91 -6.70
C ASN A 419 -5.85 26.92 -6.06
N LYS A 420 -5.68 25.73 -6.64
CA LYS A 420 -4.76 24.68 -6.19
C LYS A 420 -3.54 24.62 -7.10
N PHE A 421 -2.40 24.31 -6.50
CA PHE A 421 -1.21 23.83 -7.20
C PHE A 421 -0.78 22.51 -6.57
N LYS A 422 -0.84 21.40 -7.31
CA LYS A 422 -0.53 20.05 -6.83
C LYS A 422 0.81 19.58 -7.35
N ILE A 423 1.66 19.13 -6.45
CA ILE A 423 2.99 18.62 -6.75
C ILE A 423 3.04 17.16 -6.33
N TYR A 424 3.46 16.29 -7.24
CA TYR A 424 3.81 14.91 -6.93
C TYR A 424 5.32 14.75 -6.94
N ILE A 425 5.88 14.17 -5.89
CA ILE A 425 7.31 13.92 -5.76
C ILE A 425 7.53 12.40 -5.74
N GLU A 426 8.46 11.91 -6.55
CA GLU A 426 8.87 10.50 -6.56
C GLU A 426 10.40 10.41 -6.59
N SER A 427 10.94 9.38 -5.93
CA SER A 427 12.38 9.15 -5.82
C SER A 427 12.88 8.23 -6.93
N MET A 428 12.74 8.63 -8.20
CA MET A 428 13.09 7.79 -9.35
C MET A 428 14.61 7.70 -9.57
N ASN A 429 15.26 6.79 -8.85
CA ASN A 429 16.58 6.26 -9.22
C ASN A 429 16.40 5.22 -10.32
N LEU A 430 17.03 5.42 -11.47
CA LEU A 430 16.83 4.62 -12.68
C LEU A 430 18.16 4.12 -13.26
N LEU A 431 18.83 3.24 -12.52
CA LEU A 431 20.05 2.58 -12.96
C LEU A 431 19.74 1.16 -13.42
N ARG A 432 20.42 0.68 -14.46
CA ARG A 432 20.32 -0.74 -14.87
C ARG A 432 21.26 -1.63 -14.05
N ASN A 433 20.76 -2.78 -13.64
CA ASN A 433 21.54 -3.85 -13.01
C ASN A 433 22.28 -4.71 -14.08
N THR A 434 22.94 -5.79 -13.64
CA THR A 434 23.63 -6.77 -14.51
C THR A 434 22.74 -7.39 -15.58
N ASN A 435 21.43 -7.48 -15.33
CA ASN A 435 20.46 -8.12 -16.20
C ASN A 435 19.80 -7.11 -17.16
N GLY A 436 20.23 -5.84 -17.13
CA GLY A 436 19.62 -4.76 -17.90
C GLY A 436 18.30 -4.24 -17.31
N GLU A 437 17.90 -4.70 -16.13
CA GLU A 437 16.67 -4.28 -15.47
C GLU A 437 16.91 -3.00 -14.67
N PHE A 438 15.96 -2.07 -14.71
CA PHE A 438 16.04 -0.86 -13.91
C PHE A 438 15.86 -1.14 -12.42
N THR A 439 16.57 -0.38 -11.59
CA THR A 439 16.30 -0.29 -10.17
C THR A 439 14.84 0.08 -9.93
N LYS A 440 14.17 -0.63 -9.02
CA LYS A 440 12.81 -0.29 -8.62
C LYS A 440 12.88 0.84 -7.60
N TRP A 441 12.43 2.04 -7.95
CA TRP A 441 12.49 3.18 -7.04
C TRP A 441 11.73 2.96 -5.72
N ALA A 442 10.69 2.13 -5.72
CA ALA A 442 10.04 1.70 -4.47
C ALA A 442 11.00 0.96 -3.52
N ASP A 443 11.95 0.19 -4.04
CA ASP A 443 12.94 -0.52 -3.22
C ASP A 443 14.05 0.43 -2.71
N VAL A 444 14.39 1.45 -3.49
CA VAL A 444 15.28 2.54 -3.04
C VAL A 444 14.62 3.34 -1.93
N ARG A 445 13.32 3.62 -2.04
CA ARG A 445 12.53 4.24 -0.96
C ARG A 445 12.42 3.36 0.28
N LEU A 446 12.32 2.04 0.12
CA LEU A 446 12.38 1.08 1.22
C LEU A 446 13.71 1.19 1.98
N LEU A 447 14.85 1.24 1.28
CA LEU A 447 16.16 1.48 1.91
C LEU A 447 16.22 2.80 2.67
N LYS A 448 15.80 3.90 2.04
CA LYS A 448 15.70 5.23 2.67
C LYS A 448 14.85 5.16 3.95
N ARG A 449 13.72 4.46 3.89
CA ARG A 449 12.82 4.28 5.04
C ARG A 449 13.46 3.47 6.16
N MET A 450 14.14 2.36 5.86
CA MET A 450 14.84 1.55 6.86
C MET A 450 15.88 2.39 7.61
N ILE A 451 16.69 3.17 6.89
CA ILE A 451 17.71 4.04 7.49
C ILE A 451 17.05 5.05 8.41
N ARG A 452 16.07 5.81 7.90
CA ARG A 452 15.36 6.84 8.68
C ARG A 452 14.68 6.26 9.92
N ASP A 453 13.92 5.18 9.76
CA ASP A 453 13.13 4.58 10.84
C ASP A 453 14.05 3.99 11.93
N SER A 454 15.20 3.42 11.55
CA SER A 454 16.19 2.92 12.52
C SER A 454 17.00 4.04 13.20
N GLN A 455 17.36 5.11 12.49
CA GLN A 455 18.18 6.19 13.05
C GLN A 455 17.37 7.20 13.87
N HIS A 456 16.17 7.58 13.40
CA HIS A 456 15.41 8.68 13.97
C HIS A 456 14.16 8.23 14.76
N ARG A 457 13.69 6.99 14.58
CA ARG A 457 12.42 6.54 15.17
C ARG A 457 12.52 5.29 16.04
N GLY A 458 13.71 4.70 16.16
CA GLY A 458 13.95 3.50 16.95
C GLY A 458 13.26 2.23 16.43
N TYR A 459 12.81 2.22 15.17
CA TYR A 459 12.20 1.03 14.56
C TYR A 459 13.26 0.20 13.82
N PRO A 460 13.39 -1.10 14.14
CA PRO A 460 14.30 -1.99 13.41
C PRO A 460 13.98 -2.06 11.92
N ALA A 461 15.02 -2.13 11.09
CA ALA A 461 14.86 -2.26 9.63
C ALA A 461 14.10 -3.53 9.23
N GLU A 462 14.19 -4.61 10.02
CA GLU A 462 13.42 -5.84 9.80
C GLU A 462 11.91 -5.61 9.92
N THR A 463 11.47 -4.80 10.89
CA THR A 463 10.07 -4.41 11.06
C THR A 463 9.61 -3.55 9.88
N THR A 464 10.46 -2.63 9.42
CA THR A 464 10.19 -1.79 8.25
C THR A 464 10.05 -2.63 6.98
N LEU A 465 10.93 -3.61 6.76
CA LEU A 465 10.86 -4.55 5.63
C LEU A 465 9.55 -5.32 5.64
N ALA A 466 9.24 -5.91 6.79
CA ALA A 466 8.02 -6.66 7.04
C ALA A 466 6.76 -5.82 6.76
N HIS A 467 6.75 -4.55 7.16
CA HIS A 467 5.61 -3.65 7.04
C HIS A 467 5.47 -2.98 5.66
N TRP A 468 6.52 -2.99 4.84
CA TRP A 468 6.53 -2.33 3.52
C TRP A 468 5.34 -2.66 2.58
N PRO A 469 4.80 -3.90 2.52
CA PRO A 469 3.65 -4.20 1.66
C PRO A 469 2.41 -3.34 1.97
N TYR A 470 2.20 -2.97 3.23
CA TYR A 470 1.08 -2.13 3.65
C TYR A 470 1.26 -0.68 3.19
N VAL A 471 2.48 -0.15 3.35
CA VAL A 471 2.87 1.16 2.83
C VAL A 471 2.64 1.22 1.32
N ARG A 472 3.09 0.20 0.59
CA ARG A 472 2.86 0.09 -0.86
C ARG A 472 1.38 0.04 -1.21
N LYS A 473 0.58 -0.72 -0.46
CA LYS A 473 -0.88 -0.81 -0.66
C LYS A 473 -1.55 0.56 -0.54
N GLY A 474 -1.19 1.36 0.47
CA GLY A 474 -1.69 2.73 0.63
C GLY A 474 -1.31 3.63 -0.56
N GLU A 475 -0.03 3.60 -0.95
CA GLU A 475 0.47 4.39 -2.08
C GLU A 475 -0.25 4.08 -3.39
N LEU A 476 -0.38 2.80 -3.74
CA LEU A 476 -0.99 2.31 -4.98
C LEU A 476 -2.48 2.65 -5.09
N LYS A 477 -3.18 2.75 -3.96
CA LYS A 477 -4.62 3.06 -3.92
C LYS A 477 -4.91 4.55 -3.86
N HIS A 478 -4.15 5.30 -3.07
CA HIS A 478 -4.53 6.66 -2.68
C HIS A 478 -3.63 7.76 -3.26
N ILE A 479 -2.49 7.42 -3.87
CA ILE A 479 -1.52 8.40 -4.40
C ILE A 479 -1.28 8.20 -5.89
N ILE A 480 -0.80 7.01 -6.28
CA ILE A 480 -0.36 6.70 -7.65
C ILE A 480 -1.45 6.95 -8.72
N PRO A 481 -2.75 6.64 -8.46
CA PRO A 481 -3.82 6.91 -9.43
C PRO A 481 -4.03 8.40 -9.75
N TYR A 482 -3.46 9.33 -8.96
CA TYR A 482 -3.62 10.77 -9.10
C TYR A 482 -2.45 11.49 -9.78
N ILE A 483 -1.37 10.79 -10.13
CA ILE A 483 -0.15 11.44 -10.65
C ILE A 483 -0.45 12.38 -11.83
N PHE A 484 -1.19 11.93 -12.85
CA PHE A 484 -1.53 12.78 -14.01
C PHE A 484 -2.62 13.82 -13.72
N SER A 485 -3.13 13.88 -12.49
CA SER A 485 -3.98 14.98 -12.04
C SER A 485 -3.20 16.11 -11.37
N THR A 486 -1.89 15.99 -11.20
CA THR A 486 -1.03 17.02 -10.59
C THR A 486 -0.60 18.10 -11.59
N ASP A 487 -0.20 19.27 -11.08
CA ASP A 487 0.30 20.39 -11.87
C ASP A 487 1.81 20.24 -12.17
N ALA A 488 2.55 19.55 -11.29
CA ALA A 488 3.97 19.27 -11.47
C ALA A 488 4.37 17.92 -10.88
N VAL A 489 5.38 17.29 -11.49
CA VAL A 489 6.03 16.08 -10.98
C VAL A 489 7.53 16.32 -10.84
N VAL A 490 8.07 16.06 -9.65
CA VAL A 490 9.52 16.20 -9.34
C VAL A 490 10.14 14.82 -9.15
N ASN A 491 11.26 14.58 -9.82
CA ASN A 491 12.10 13.42 -9.53
C ASN A 491 13.17 13.79 -8.49
N SER A 492 13.00 13.33 -7.26
CA SER A 492 13.98 13.50 -6.17
C SER A 492 15.03 12.39 -6.09
N GLY A 493 14.91 11.34 -6.90
CA GLY A 493 15.86 10.24 -6.93
C GLY A 493 17.15 10.66 -7.60
N LEU A 494 18.28 10.47 -6.92
CA LEU A 494 19.60 10.92 -7.35
C LEU A 494 20.40 9.73 -7.89
N PRO A 495 21.22 9.92 -8.94
CA PRO A 495 21.96 8.82 -9.58
C PRO A 495 22.95 8.14 -8.61
N TYR A 496 23.62 8.92 -7.76
CA TYR A 496 24.66 8.43 -6.84
C TYR A 496 24.12 7.89 -5.51
N GLU A 497 22.81 8.00 -5.24
CA GLU A 497 22.29 7.76 -3.90
C GLU A 497 22.42 6.32 -3.42
N LEU A 498 22.47 5.33 -4.32
CA LEU A 498 22.61 3.93 -3.94
C LEU A 498 23.89 3.65 -3.16
N SER A 499 25.01 4.27 -3.56
CA SER A 499 26.29 4.11 -2.87
C SER A 499 26.27 4.69 -1.46
N ILE A 500 25.57 5.82 -1.29
CA ILE A 500 25.37 6.46 0.00
C ILE A 500 24.47 5.60 0.89
N LEU A 501 23.34 5.14 0.34
CA LEU A 501 22.41 4.28 1.04
C LEU A 501 23.10 2.97 1.47
N LYS A 502 23.98 2.40 0.65
CA LYS A 502 24.80 1.25 1.04
C LYS A 502 25.70 1.57 2.24
N ALA A 503 26.46 2.66 2.17
CA ALA A 503 27.37 3.08 3.24
C ALA A 503 26.62 3.35 4.56
N THR A 504 25.46 4.00 4.48
CA THR A 504 24.66 4.33 5.68
C THR A 504 23.88 3.12 6.21
N ALA A 505 23.37 2.25 5.33
CA ALA A 505 22.63 1.07 5.75
C ALA A 505 23.53 0.10 6.51
N GLY A 506 24.80 -0.07 6.12
CA GLY A 506 25.81 -0.83 6.87
C GLY A 506 25.26 -2.10 7.55
N LYS A 507 25.31 -2.13 8.89
CA LYS A 507 24.78 -3.23 9.72
C LYS A 507 23.28 -3.15 10.05
N ILE A 508 22.63 -2.03 9.71
CA ILE A 508 21.18 -1.83 9.91
C ILE A 508 20.40 -2.73 8.95
N PHE A 509 20.93 -2.97 7.74
CA PHE A 509 20.24 -3.80 6.75
C PHE A 509 19.98 -5.22 7.28
N PRO A 510 18.76 -5.78 7.13
CA PRO A 510 18.44 -7.10 7.64
C PRO A 510 19.38 -8.19 7.11
N SER A 511 19.87 -9.05 8.01
CA SER A 511 20.71 -10.18 7.60
C SER A 511 19.94 -11.16 6.70
N ARG A 512 20.66 -11.93 5.87
CA ARG A 512 20.05 -12.97 5.02
C ARG A 512 19.14 -13.92 5.80
N ARG A 513 19.55 -14.32 7.03
CA ARG A 513 18.73 -15.19 7.90
C ARG A 513 17.39 -14.55 8.29
N VAL A 514 17.40 -13.25 8.60
CA VAL A 514 16.17 -12.51 8.95
C VAL A 514 15.25 -12.41 7.73
N ILE A 515 15.81 -12.20 6.55
CA ILE A 515 15.05 -12.16 5.30
C ILE A 515 14.44 -13.54 5.01
N GLU A 516 15.20 -14.64 5.10
CA GLU A 516 14.68 -16.00 4.87
C GLU A 516 13.54 -16.38 5.82
N ARG A 517 13.59 -15.92 7.08
CA ARG A 517 12.48 -16.12 8.03
C ARG A 517 11.15 -15.56 7.51
N LEU A 518 11.15 -14.47 6.74
CA LEU A 518 9.93 -13.93 6.13
C LEU A 518 9.28 -14.93 5.16
N ARG A 519 10.08 -15.74 4.44
CA ARG A 519 9.55 -16.79 3.57
C ARG A 519 8.91 -17.90 4.39
N GLU A 520 9.55 -18.33 5.48
CA GLU A 520 9.04 -19.34 6.43
C GLU A 520 7.73 -18.87 7.09
N GLU A 521 7.60 -17.57 7.38
CA GLU A 521 6.38 -16.94 7.90
C GLU A 521 5.29 -16.71 6.83
N GLY A 522 5.50 -17.13 5.58
CA GLY A 522 4.54 -16.93 4.47
C GLY A 522 4.46 -15.48 3.95
N ARG A 523 5.42 -14.63 4.29
CA ARG A 523 5.49 -13.21 3.91
C ARG A 523 6.32 -13.02 2.65
N LEU A 524 5.78 -13.49 1.52
CA LEU A 524 6.52 -13.58 0.26
C LEU A 524 6.90 -12.22 -0.36
N ASP A 525 6.04 -11.20 -0.33
CA ASP A 525 6.37 -9.87 -0.87
C ASP A 525 7.58 -9.20 -0.18
N PRO A 526 7.61 -9.07 1.17
CA PRO A 526 8.77 -8.48 1.84
C PRO A 526 10.01 -9.38 1.73
N TYR A 527 9.86 -10.70 1.65
CA TYR A 527 10.96 -11.61 1.32
C TYR A 527 11.59 -11.29 -0.05
N ILE A 528 10.78 -11.26 -1.12
CA ILE A 528 11.23 -10.97 -2.49
C ILE A 528 11.94 -9.62 -2.55
N ARG A 529 11.38 -8.59 -1.90
CA ARG A 529 11.99 -7.27 -1.83
C ARG A 529 13.31 -7.27 -1.07
N GLY A 530 13.35 -7.95 0.09
CA GLY A 530 14.57 -8.08 0.90
C GLY A 530 15.71 -8.71 0.09
N ILE A 531 15.43 -9.83 -0.59
CA ILE A 531 16.42 -10.50 -1.46
C ILE A 531 16.85 -9.59 -2.61
N ARG A 532 15.91 -8.94 -3.30
CA ARG A 532 16.20 -8.06 -4.44
C ARG A 532 17.05 -6.85 -4.04
N VAL A 533 16.73 -6.22 -2.90
CA VAL A 533 17.49 -5.09 -2.35
C VAL A 533 18.87 -5.55 -1.90
N ALA A 534 18.97 -6.69 -1.21
CA ALA A 534 20.26 -7.24 -0.78
C ALA A 534 21.18 -7.51 -1.98
N SER A 535 20.66 -8.15 -3.03
CA SER A 535 21.40 -8.42 -4.26
C SER A 535 21.78 -7.14 -5.01
N LEU A 536 20.93 -6.10 -5.01
CA LEU A 536 21.31 -4.79 -5.54
C LEU A 536 22.49 -4.19 -4.76
N MET A 537 22.42 -4.18 -3.42
CA MET A 537 23.47 -3.64 -2.56
C MET A 537 24.80 -4.40 -2.66
N GLU A 538 24.77 -5.70 -2.94
CA GLU A 538 25.99 -6.48 -3.23
C GLU A 538 26.75 -5.95 -4.47
N THR A 539 26.02 -5.44 -5.47
CA THR A 539 26.62 -4.93 -6.72
C THR A 539 27.05 -3.46 -6.68
N VAL A 540 26.55 -2.69 -5.72
CA VAL A 540 26.83 -1.25 -5.61
C VAL A 540 28.13 -1.02 -4.82
N ALA A 541 29.02 -0.14 -5.28
CA ALA A 541 30.20 0.29 -4.54
C ALA A 541 29.78 1.19 -3.38
N GLU A 542 30.40 0.99 -2.21
CA GLU A 542 30.12 1.78 -1.01
C GLU A 542 30.71 3.19 -1.15
N PHE A 543 29.96 4.21 -0.73
CA PHE A 543 30.42 5.59 -0.80
C PHE A 543 31.58 5.84 0.18
N PRO A 544 32.68 6.46 -0.26
CA PRO A 544 33.93 6.47 0.51
C PRO A 544 33.90 7.42 1.71
N ASP A 545 33.27 8.60 1.57
CA ASP A 545 33.25 9.63 2.61
C ASP A 545 32.00 10.51 2.52
N LEU A 546 31.10 10.39 3.49
CA LEU A 546 29.86 11.18 3.58
C LEU A 546 30.10 12.68 3.77
N SER A 547 31.32 13.14 4.07
CA SER A 547 31.66 14.56 4.18
C SER A 547 31.62 15.28 2.83
N LEU A 548 31.80 14.54 1.72
CA LEU A 548 31.73 15.08 0.36
C LEU A 548 30.30 15.48 -0.07
N LEU A 549 29.28 15.07 0.69
CA LEU A 549 27.90 15.38 0.37
C LEU A 549 27.54 16.79 0.86
N PRO A 550 26.96 17.65 0.00
CA PRO A 550 26.44 18.94 0.42
C PRO A 550 25.46 18.79 1.58
N SER A 551 25.49 19.72 2.55
CA SER A 551 24.51 19.78 3.64
C SER A 551 23.10 20.14 3.14
N THR A 552 22.98 20.63 1.91
CA THR A 552 21.71 20.93 1.23
C THR A 552 21.18 19.76 0.39
N SER A 553 21.89 18.63 0.34
CA SER A 553 21.48 17.46 -0.45
C SER A 553 20.17 16.87 0.06
N PRO A 554 19.19 16.51 -0.79
CA PRO A 554 17.95 15.90 -0.33
C PRO A 554 18.17 14.56 0.37
N ILE A 555 19.26 13.82 0.08
CA ILE A 555 19.55 12.54 0.75
C ILE A 555 19.80 12.73 2.26
N ARG A 556 20.20 13.93 2.70
CA ARG A 556 20.41 14.29 4.11
C ARG A 556 19.14 14.19 4.96
N GLU A 557 17.96 14.14 4.32
CA GLU A 557 16.69 13.81 4.98
C GLU A 557 16.75 12.46 5.69
N PHE A 558 17.47 11.49 5.14
CA PHE A 558 17.48 10.12 5.66
C PHE A 558 18.76 9.77 6.42
N ILE A 559 19.91 10.33 6.02
CA ILE A 559 21.21 9.95 6.58
C ILE A 559 21.74 10.93 7.64
N GLY A 560 21.02 12.03 7.89
CA GLY A 560 21.44 13.12 8.77
C GLY A 560 22.45 14.09 8.14
N GLY A 561 22.73 15.20 8.85
CA GLY A 561 23.64 16.27 8.41
C GLY A 561 23.02 17.31 7.47
N SER A 562 21.69 17.42 7.46
CA SER A 562 20.96 18.44 6.70
C SER A 562 21.17 19.84 7.29
N SER A 563 21.31 20.83 6.41
CA SER A 563 21.24 22.26 6.75
C SER A 563 19.81 22.80 6.81
N TYR A 564 18.85 22.06 6.25
CA TYR A 564 17.43 22.34 6.40
C TYR A 564 16.91 21.76 7.72
N GLU A 565 15.99 22.45 8.37
CA GLU A 565 15.20 21.93 9.48
C GLU A 565 14.20 20.88 8.94
N ILE A 566 14.33 19.64 9.41
CA ILE A 566 13.53 18.50 8.98
C ILE A 566 12.72 18.02 10.19
N PRO A 567 11.41 18.34 10.28
CA PRO A 567 10.61 18.15 11.50
C PRO A 567 10.49 16.73 12.07
N HIS A 568 10.91 15.71 11.31
CA HIS A 568 10.82 14.30 11.72
C HIS A 568 12.18 13.67 12.05
N ASN A 569 13.26 14.46 12.01
CA ASN A 569 14.61 14.06 12.41
C ASN A 569 14.96 14.55 13.83
N GLU A 570 13.99 15.16 14.53
CA GLU A 570 14.06 15.56 15.94
C GLU A 570 13.74 14.42 16.91
#